data_AF-A0A3S1QW66-F1
#
_entry.id   AF-A0A3S1QW66-F1
#
_cell.length_a   1.000
_cell.length_b   1.000
_cell.length_c   1.000
_cell.angle_alpha   90.00
_cell.angle_beta   90.00
_cell.angle_gamma   90.00
#
_symmetry.space_group_name_H-M   'P 1'
#
loop_
_entity.id
_entity.type
_entity.pdbx_description
1 polymer ?
#
loop_
_entity_poly.entity_id
_entity_poly.type
_entity_poly.pdbx_seq_one_letter_code
_entity_poly.pdbx_strand_id
1 'polypeptide(L)' 'YAGVLRQAMATDSLEPAGVYFGTSGGSLFASANEGENWSEIAQHLPAILSVEAMVVG' A
#
# COMPACT_ATOMS: atom_id res chain seq x y z
N TYR A 1 0.77 11.80 -13.18
CA TYR A 1 1.71 11.80 -12.04
C TYR A 1 0.95 11.28 -10.84
N ALA A 2 1.37 10.16 -10.25
CA ALA A 2 0.74 9.59 -9.06
C ALA A 2 1.68 9.84 -7.87
N GLY A 3 1.36 10.81 -7.02
CA GLY A 3 2.15 11.10 -5.83
C GLY A 3 1.80 10.12 -4.71
N VAL A 4 2.81 9.65 -3.98
CA VAL A 4 2.61 8.90 -2.73
C VAL A 4 2.97 9.86 -1.60
N LEU A 5 2.02 10.08 -0.69
CA LEU A 5 2.27 10.89 0.50
C LEU A 5 3.07 10.06 1.52
N ARG A 6 3.89 10.71 2.35
CA ARG A 6 4.76 10.01 3.32
C ARG A 6 4.01 9.03 4.23
N GLN A 7 2.78 9.36 4.60
CA GLN A 7 1.93 8.53 5.46
C GLN A 7 1.15 7.46 4.69
N ALA A 8 1.15 7.51 3.36
CA ALA A 8 0.43 6.58 2.49
C ALA A 8 1.25 5.34 2.14
N MET A 9 2.14 4.90 3.03
CA MET A 9 2.92 3.67 2.90
C MET A 9 2.97 2.95 4.25
N ALA A 10 2.81 1.63 4.23
CA ALA A 10 2.93 0.77 5.40
C ALA A 10 3.54 -0.58 5.03
N THR A 11 4.03 -1.30 6.04
CA THR A 11 4.44 -2.70 5.95
C THR A 11 3.70 -3.51 7.00
N ASP A 12 3.47 -4.80 6.74
CA ASP A 12 3.04 -5.73 7.79
C ASP A 12 4.25 -6.35 8.52
N SER A 13 3.99 -7.31 9.40
CA SER A 13 5.00 -8.05 10.16
C SER A 13 5.12 -9.51 9.74
N LEU A 14 4.72 -9.87 8.51
CA LEU A 14 4.88 -11.21 7.98
C LEU A 14 6.32 -11.43 7.48
N GLU A 15 6.63 -12.69 7.16
CA GLU A 15 7.89 -13.11 6.55
C GLU A 15 7.58 -14.01 5.34
N PRO A 16 7.76 -13.52 4.09
CA PRO A 16 8.24 -12.19 3.71
C PRO A 16 7.27 -11.06 4.06
N ALA A 17 7.79 -9.85 4.26
CA ALA A 17 6.98 -8.69 4.62
C ALA A 17 6.11 -8.20 3.44
N GLY A 18 4.84 -7.90 3.74
CA GLY A 18 3.96 -7.18 2.84
C GLY A 18 4.28 -5.69 2.84
N VAL A 19 4.24 -5.07 1.66
CA VAL A 19 4.44 -3.62 1.46
C VAL A 19 3.23 -3.04 0.74
N TYR A 20 2.72 -1.93 1.26
CA TYR A 20 1.49 -1.31 0.78
C TYR A 20 1.71 0.19 0.57
N PHE A 21 1.20 0.76 -0.53
CA PHE A 21 1.15 2.21 -0.67
C PHE A 21 -0.09 2.70 -1.43
N GLY A 22 -0.61 3.82 -0.96
CA GLY A 22 -1.72 4.55 -1.57
C GLY A 22 -1.21 5.77 -2.34
N THR A 23 -1.91 6.11 -3.42
CA THR A 23 -1.58 7.28 -4.22
C THR A 23 -2.60 8.41 -4.00
N SER A 24 -2.19 9.65 -4.26
CA SER A 24 -3.08 10.81 -4.30
C SER A 24 -4.14 10.70 -5.40
N GLY A 25 -3.98 9.78 -6.36
CA GLY A 25 -4.93 9.49 -7.43
C GLY A 25 -6.00 8.44 -7.09
N GLY A 26 -5.96 7.85 -5.88
CA GLY A 26 -7.00 6.92 -5.43
C GLY A 26 -6.74 5.44 -5.73
N SER A 27 -5.52 5.08 -6.11
CA SER A 27 -5.07 3.70 -6.27
C SER A 27 -4.28 3.20 -5.05
N LEU A 28 -4.53 1.96 -4.64
CA LEU A 28 -3.81 1.24 -3.58
C LEU A 28 -3.08 0.05 -4.19
N PHE A 29 -1.77 -0.01 -3.96
CA PHE A 29 -0.91 -1.09 -4.41
C PHE A 29 -0.41 -1.91 -3.22
N ALA A 30 -0.24 -3.21 -3.46
CA ALA A 30 0.32 -4.14 -2.49
C ALA A 30 1.38 -5.04 -3.14
N SER A 31 2.38 -5.37 -2.36
CA SER A 31 3.35 -6.43 -2.60
C SER A 31 3.33 -7.39 -1.43
N ALA A 32 3.38 -8.69 -1.71
CA ALA A 32 3.49 -9.74 -0.69
C ALA A 32 4.90 -10.36 -0.66
N ASN A 33 5.87 -9.71 -1.30
CA ASN A 33 7.24 -10.19 -1.45
C ASN A 33 8.24 -9.02 -1.41
N GLU A 34 8.15 -8.22 -0.35
CA GLU A 34 9.12 -7.15 -0.05
C GLU A 34 9.29 -6.09 -1.16
N GLY A 35 8.26 -5.93 -2.01
CA GLY A 35 8.27 -4.95 -3.10
C GLY A 35 8.86 -5.45 -4.42
N GLU A 36 9.17 -6.75 -4.56
CA GLU A 36 9.61 -7.32 -5.84
C GLU A 36 8.50 -7.28 -6.90
N ASN A 37 7.28 -7.66 -6.53
CA ASN A 37 6.10 -7.66 -7.41
C ASN A 37 4.94 -6.89 -6.79
N TRP A 38 4.15 -6.22 -7.62
CA TRP A 38 3.07 -5.33 -7.19
C TRP A 38 1.75 -5.68 -7.86
N SER A 39 0.66 -5.55 -7.10
CA SER A 39 -0.72 -5.62 -7.58
C SER A 39 -1.49 -4.38 -7.15
N GLU A 40 -2.32 -3.82 -8.04
CA GLU A 40 -3.31 -2.82 -7.66
C GLU A 40 -4.51 -3.53 -7.03
N ILE A 41 -4.70 -3.32 -5.73
CA ILE A 41 -5.71 -4.03 -4.93
C ILE A 41 -6.99 -3.20 -4.70
N ALA A 42 -6.93 -1.89 -4.95
CA ALA A 42 -8.11 -1.02 -5.01
C ALA A 42 -7.84 0.20 -5.91
N GLN A 43 -8.89 0.73 -6.53
CA GLN A 43 -8.84 1.90 -7.40
C GLN A 43 -10.12 2.73 -7.30
N HIS A 44 -10.09 3.94 -7.87
CA HIS A 44 -11.20 4.90 -7.88
C HIS A 44 -11.63 5.40 -6.49
N LEU A 45 -10.70 5.38 -5.54
CA LEU A 45 -10.90 5.99 -4.24
C LEU A 45 -10.66 7.51 -4.33
N PRO A 46 -11.10 8.28 -3.32
CA PRO A 46 -10.53 9.60 -3.07
C PRO A 46 -9.01 9.52 -2.84
N ALA A 47 -8.34 10.67 -2.80
CA ALA A 47 -6.91 10.73 -2.51
C ALA A 47 -6.56 9.98 -1.21
N ILE A 48 -5.65 9.02 -1.30
CA ILE A 48 -5.24 8.22 -0.14
C ILE A 48 -4.17 8.99 0.63
N LEU A 49 -4.54 9.44 1.82
CA LEU A 49 -3.66 10.26 2.66
C LEU A 49 -2.77 9.41 3.59
N SER A 50 -3.27 8.25 4.01
CA SER A 50 -2.53 7.32 4.86
C SER A 50 -2.92 5.87 4.58
N VAL A 51 -1.98 4.96 4.84
CA VAL A 51 -2.17 3.51 4.80
C VAL A 51 -1.63 2.94 6.11
N GLU A 52 -2.36 2.00 6.70
CA GLU A 52 -1.93 1.22 7.86
C GLU A 52 -2.13 -0.26 7.57
N ALA A 53 -1.22 -1.11 8.05
CA ALA A 53 -1.28 -2.56 7.90
C ALA A 53 -1.19 -3.22 9.28
N MET A 54 -2.00 -4.27 9.50
CA MET A 54 -2.00 -5.04 10.74
C MET A 54 -2.22 -6.52 10.43
N VAL A 55 -1.50 -7.38 11.13
CA VAL A 55 -1.73 -8.84 11.09
C VAL A 55 -2.79 -9.18 12.12
N VAL A 56 -3.87 -9.81 11.68
CA VAL A 56 -4.96 -10.30 12.55
C VAL A 56 -4.79 -11.80 12.76
N GLY A 57 -4.79 -12.23 14.02
CA GLY A 57 -4.73 -13.65 14.42
C GLY A 57 -6.09 -14.32 14.52
#